data_AF-A0AAU9JPS8-F1
#
_entry.id   AF-A0AAU9JPS8-F1
#
_cell.length_a   1.000
_cell.length_b   1.000
_cell.length_c   1.000
_cell.angle_alpha   90.00
_cell.angle_beta   90.00
_cell.angle_gamma   90.00
#
_symmetry.space_group_name_H-M   'P 1'
#
loop_
_entity.id
_entity.type
_entity.pdbx_description
1 polymer ?
#
loop_
_entity_poly.entity_id
_entity_poly.type
_entity_poly.pdbx_seq_one_letter_code
_entity_poly.pdbx_strand_id
1 'polypeptide(L)'
;MNEFSRKLNNSESVWKEVTFLLLNGYGEAFQYCNRSLFEIVECQKSMVDDFEIKIYTLLGLGPTVLVLCVCLLLPFYYSVVKIENTLWNTLRAKSYAHYSELKQNLIERLKNIHSEPEIMAFDQKLSKDRRELKSLWKYIWRACLLVLAVIIFSIVNITYLYDKCADYLYYRPVFIREVINQQMLYTGLDIWATESAADNYGAPTSNIFPSLYPFRTSISQFQKVKSRLEYSDSTIIKQKFSSILSKKFKEMYYENLDGSETFAFGLYPSKEIFEFDSYLTADLPIPVDQWLRMMSISRELNSYYSMLIEDIDKYSKKLIDNQILIIIATLAIFILSLFVLYFGFYLTFFRSEKKYLQKIDAIINIVSY
;
A
#
# COMPACT_ATOMS: atom_id res chain seq x y z
N MET A 1 1.71 30.78 57.40
CA MET A 1 3.12 30.69 56.96
C MET A 1 3.92 29.60 57.70
N ASN A 2 3.73 29.37 59.00
CA ASN A 2 4.53 28.39 59.77
C ASN A 2 4.08 26.91 59.66
N GLU A 3 2.86 26.62 59.24
CA GLU A 3 2.37 25.23 59.18
C GLU A 3 2.67 24.55 57.83
N PHE A 4 2.59 25.30 56.73
CA PHE A 4 2.98 24.85 55.39
C PHE A 4 4.49 24.59 55.33
N SER A 5 5.29 25.54 55.81
CA SER A 5 6.75 25.44 55.91
C SER A 5 7.22 24.29 56.83
N ARG A 6 6.43 23.94 57.85
CA ARG A 6 6.75 22.86 58.79
C ARG A 6 6.37 21.46 58.26
N LYS A 7 5.37 21.36 57.38
CA LYS A 7 5.10 20.12 56.62
C LYS A 7 6.14 19.90 55.50
N LEU A 8 6.72 20.97 54.97
CA LEU A 8 7.77 20.96 53.93
C LEU A 8 9.11 20.36 54.39
N ASN A 9 9.48 20.47 55.67
CA ASN A 9 10.74 19.92 56.18
C ASN A 9 10.76 18.39 56.29
N ASN A 10 9.60 17.72 56.30
CA ASN A 10 9.52 16.25 56.22
C ASN A 10 9.48 15.73 54.77
N SER A 11 9.48 16.62 53.77
CA SER A 11 9.31 16.28 52.34
C SER A 11 10.56 16.54 51.49
N GLU A 12 11.73 16.73 52.09
CA GLU A 12 12.99 16.98 51.37
C GLU A 12 13.37 15.82 50.40
N SER A 13 12.99 14.58 50.73
CA SER A 13 13.11 13.42 49.83
C SER A 13 12.11 13.50 48.66
N VAL A 14 10.86 13.89 48.95
CA VAL A 14 9.79 14.04 47.94
C VAL A 14 10.15 15.16 46.96
N TRP A 15 10.71 16.27 47.43
CA TRP A 15 11.13 17.38 46.57
C TRP A 15 12.37 17.03 45.73
N LYS A 16 13.30 16.22 46.24
CA LYS A 16 14.39 15.66 45.43
C LYS A 16 13.87 14.74 44.32
N GLU A 17 12.88 13.90 44.63
CA GLU A 17 12.22 13.03 43.65
C GLU A 17 11.45 13.83 42.59
N VAL A 18 10.72 14.87 43.00
CA VAL A 18 9.99 15.79 42.10
C VAL A 18 10.97 16.56 41.20
N THR A 19 12.10 17.03 41.72
CA THR A 19 13.14 17.73 40.95
C THR A 19 13.88 16.79 40.00
N PHE A 20 14.16 15.56 40.44
CA PHE A 20 14.66 14.50 39.56
C PHE A 20 13.66 14.22 38.42
N LEU A 21 12.37 14.16 38.73
CA LEU A 21 11.28 13.99 37.75
C LEU A 21 11.16 15.18 36.79
N LEU A 22 11.29 16.42 37.26
CA LEU A 22 11.21 17.62 36.42
C LEU A 22 12.43 17.74 35.51
N LEU A 23 13.65 17.53 36.01
CA LEU A 23 14.88 17.65 35.22
C LEU A 23 15.07 16.51 34.23
N ASN A 24 14.83 15.27 34.66
CA ASN A 24 14.89 14.13 33.76
C ASN A 24 13.66 14.09 32.86
N GLY A 25 12.48 14.48 33.35
CA GLY A 25 11.23 14.45 32.58
C GLY A 25 11.11 15.54 31.50
N TYR A 26 11.71 16.72 31.67
CA TYR A 26 11.60 17.85 30.72
C TYR A 26 12.89 18.28 30.05
N GLY A 27 14.04 17.93 30.62
CA GLY A 27 15.34 18.29 30.09
C GLY A 27 15.79 17.38 28.94
N GLU A 28 16.94 16.75 29.14
CA GLU A 28 17.58 15.91 28.13
C GLU A 28 16.76 14.67 27.77
N ALA A 29 16.08 14.02 28.73
CA ALA A 29 15.33 12.80 28.42
C ALA A 29 14.09 13.08 27.55
N PHE A 30 13.43 14.23 27.70
CA PHE A 30 12.36 14.64 26.79
C PHE A 30 12.88 14.85 25.37
N GLN A 31 13.98 15.58 25.23
CA GLN A 31 14.62 15.80 23.92
C GLN A 31 15.11 14.50 23.31
N TYR A 32 15.65 13.60 24.13
CA TYR A 32 16.09 12.28 23.72
C TYR A 32 14.91 11.42 23.27
N CYS A 33 13.83 11.34 24.06
CA CYS A 33 12.61 10.62 23.70
C CYS A 33 11.99 11.16 22.40
N ASN A 34 11.89 12.47 22.24
CA ASN A 34 11.36 13.07 21.02
C ASN A 34 12.25 12.80 19.79
N ARG A 35 13.58 12.86 19.98
CA ARG A 35 14.54 12.51 18.93
C ARG A 35 14.45 11.03 18.57
N SER A 36 14.40 10.13 19.55
CA SER A 36 14.24 8.69 19.32
C SER A 36 12.91 8.38 18.63
N LEU A 37 11.81 9.04 19.01
CA LEU A 37 10.53 8.90 18.31
C LEU A 37 10.62 9.37 16.86
N PHE A 38 11.32 10.48 16.60
CA PHE A 38 11.56 10.96 15.25
C PHE A 38 12.36 9.96 14.42
N GLU A 39 13.48 9.47 14.96
CA GLU A 39 14.35 8.47 14.31
C GLU A 39 13.61 7.14 14.06
N ILE A 40 12.75 6.70 14.98
CA ILE A 40 11.90 5.50 14.78
C ILE A 40 10.93 5.71 13.61
N VAL A 41 10.27 6.87 13.53
CA VAL A 41 9.35 7.17 12.43
C VAL A 41 10.10 7.28 11.10
N GLU A 42 11.28 7.93 11.07
CA GLU A 42 12.10 7.98 9.86
C GLU A 42 12.58 6.60 9.43
N CYS A 43 13.00 5.75 10.37
CA CYS A 43 13.38 4.37 10.09
C CYS A 43 12.20 3.59 9.48
N GLN A 44 11.00 3.70 10.07
CA GLN A 44 9.82 3.03 9.54
C GLN A 44 9.41 3.55 8.15
N LYS A 45 9.51 4.86 7.91
CA LYS A 45 9.29 5.42 6.56
C LYS A 45 10.31 4.89 5.55
N SER A 46 11.59 4.92 5.90
CA SER A 46 12.65 4.38 5.04
C SER A 46 12.44 2.91 4.74
N MET A 47 11.95 2.11 5.69
CA MET A 47 11.59 0.72 5.45
C MET A 47 10.43 0.56 4.47
N VAL A 48 9.45 1.47 4.49
CA VAL A 48 8.33 1.49 3.53
C VAL A 48 8.83 1.89 2.15
N ASP A 49 9.67 2.91 2.04
CA ASP A 49 10.26 3.36 0.78
C ASP A 49 11.13 2.24 0.15
N ASP A 50 11.94 1.54 0.96
CA ASP A 50 12.71 0.39 0.51
C ASP A 50 11.83 -0.79 0.06
N PHE A 51 10.71 -1.01 0.76
CA PHE A 51 9.74 -2.03 0.40
C PHE A 51 9.04 -1.71 -0.91
N GLU A 52 8.73 -0.43 -1.15
CA GLU A 52 8.17 0.10 -2.39
C GLU A 52 9.06 -0.17 -3.58
N ILE A 53 10.34 0.20 -3.49
CA ILE A 53 11.33 -0.07 -4.54
C ILE A 53 11.40 -1.56 -4.85
N LYS A 54 11.43 -2.42 -3.81
CA LYS A 54 11.49 -3.88 -3.98
C LYS A 54 10.23 -4.43 -4.66
N ILE A 55 9.05 -3.95 -4.31
CA ILE A 55 7.79 -4.40 -4.90
C ILE A 55 7.66 -3.94 -6.34
N TYR A 56 7.97 -2.68 -6.66
CA TYR A 56 7.99 -2.22 -8.05
C TYR A 56 8.98 -3.03 -8.89
N THR A 57 10.15 -3.34 -8.34
CA THR A 57 11.13 -4.20 -9.01
C THR A 57 10.58 -5.60 -9.27
N LEU A 58 9.97 -6.24 -8.27
CA LEU A 58 9.40 -7.58 -8.39
C LEU A 58 8.24 -7.63 -9.40
N LEU A 59 7.32 -6.66 -9.33
CA LEU A 59 6.16 -6.55 -10.21
C LEU A 59 6.54 -6.14 -11.64
N GLY A 60 7.65 -5.41 -11.82
CA GLY A 60 8.23 -5.15 -13.13
C GLY A 60 8.91 -6.38 -13.73
N LEU A 61 9.58 -7.18 -12.92
CA LEU A 61 10.33 -8.36 -13.39
C LEU A 61 9.40 -9.44 -13.96
N GLY A 62 8.23 -9.66 -13.37
CA GLY A 62 7.25 -10.66 -13.83
C GLY A 62 6.84 -10.52 -15.30
N PRO A 63 6.23 -9.40 -15.71
CA PRO A 63 5.89 -9.12 -17.11
C PRO A 63 7.12 -9.17 -18.02
N THR A 64 8.28 -8.69 -17.56
CA THR A 64 9.51 -8.66 -18.37
C THR A 64 10.00 -10.07 -18.71
N VAL A 65 10.04 -10.97 -17.71
CA VAL A 65 10.39 -12.38 -17.92
C VAL A 65 9.38 -13.05 -18.85
N LEU A 66 8.10 -12.72 -18.70
CA LEU A 66 7.05 -13.31 -19.52
C LEU A 66 7.15 -12.86 -21.00
N VAL A 67 7.43 -11.59 -21.24
CA VAL A 67 7.70 -11.07 -22.60
C VAL A 67 8.93 -11.76 -23.20
N LEU A 68 10.01 -11.91 -22.43
CA LEU A 68 11.20 -12.66 -22.87
C LEU A 68 10.86 -14.11 -23.25
N CYS A 69 10.07 -14.81 -22.43
CA CYS A 69 9.59 -16.16 -22.73
C CYS A 69 8.79 -16.20 -24.03
N VAL A 70 7.89 -15.24 -24.27
CA VAL A 70 7.13 -15.14 -25.53
C VAL A 70 8.07 -14.90 -26.72
N CYS A 71 9.06 -14.00 -26.57
CA CYS A 71 10.05 -13.75 -27.61
C CYS A 71 10.86 -15.01 -27.96
N LEU A 72 11.25 -15.82 -26.97
CA LEU A 72 11.92 -17.10 -27.18
C LEU A 72 11.04 -18.15 -27.86
N LEU A 73 9.71 -18.05 -27.72
CA LEU A 73 8.75 -18.95 -28.39
C LEU A 73 8.45 -18.55 -29.83
N LEU A 74 8.71 -17.31 -30.25
CA LEU A 74 8.44 -16.84 -31.62
C LEU A 74 9.15 -17.67 -32.71
N PRO A 75 10.45 -18.06 -32.59
CA PRO A 75 11.10 -18.93 -33.56
C PRO A 75 10.44 -20.31 -33.68
N PHE A 76 9.94 -20.85 -32.57
CA PHE A 76 9.21 -22.12 -32.57
C PHE A 76 7.88 -21.98 -33.31
N TYR A 77 7.12 -20.90 -33.06
CA TYR A 77 5.88 -20.63 -33.80
C TYR A 77 6.15 -20.45 -35.30
N TYR A 78 7.22 -19.73 -35.66
CA TYR A 78 7.62 -19.59 -37.06
C TYR A 78 7.96 -20.95 -37.70
N SER A 79 8.67 -21.81 -36.97
CA SER A 79 9.01 -23.16 -37.43
C SER A 79 7.78 -24.02 -37.66
N VAL A 80 6.80 -23.98 -36.76
CA VAL A 80 5.53 -24.71 -36.91
C VAL A 80 4.77 -24.24 -38.15
N VAL A 81 4.64 -22.92 -38.36
CA VAL A 81 3.97 -22.35 -39.54
C VAL A 81 4.70 -22.76 -40.83
N LYS A 82 6.04 -22.78 -40.83
CA LYS A 82 6.82 -23.22 -41.98
C LYS A 82 6.56 -24.69 -42.32
N ILE A 83 6.47 -25.57 -41.31
CA ILE A 83 6.15 -26.99 -41.49
C ILE A 83 4.73 -27.14 -42.06
N GLU A 84 3.76 -26.43 -41.49
CA GLU A 84 2.36 -26.43 -41.95
C GLU A 84 2.25 -26.02 -43.43
N ASN A 85 2.93 -24.93 -43.83
CA ASN A 85 2.95 -24.47 -45.22
C ASN A 85 3.64 -25.47 -46.15
N THR A 86 4.72 -26.11 -45.68
CA THR A 86 5.43 -27.13 -46.46
C THR A 86 4.50 -28.31 -46.74
N LEU A 87 3.85 -28.85 -45.70
CA LEU A 87 2.88 -29.93 -45.83
C LEU A 87 1.73 -29.54 -46.78
N TRP A 88 1.19 -28.33 -46.64
CA TRP A 88 0.11 -27.85 -47.50
C TRP A 88 0.53 -27.72 -48.97
N ASN A 89 1.72 -27.17 -49.23
CA ASN A 89 2.25 -27.03 -50.58
C ASN A 89 2.55 -28.40 -51.20
N THR A 90 3.10 -29.34 -50.44
CA THR A 90 3.31 -30.73 -50.88
C THR A 90 1.99 -31.41 -51.22
N LEU A 91 0.97 -31.27 -50.37
CA LEU A 91 -0.37 -31.80 -50.63
C LEU A 91 -0.93 -31.22 -51.92
N ARG A 92 -0.89 -29.89 -52.09
CA ARG A 92 -1.43 -29.21 -53.27
C ARG A 92 -0.69 -29.61 -54.55
N ALA A 93 0.64 -29.71 -54.50
CA ALA A 93 1.44 -30.14 -55.64
C ALA A 93 1.10 -31.58 -56.06
N LYS A 94 0.99 -32.50 -55.10
CA LYS A 94 0.60 -33.89 -55.37
C LYS A 94 -0.83 -33.99 -55.90
N SER A 95 -1.79 -33.34 -55.27
CA SER A 95 -3.18 -33.33 -55.74
C SER A 95 -3.32 -32.75 -57.14
N TYR A 96 -2.56 -31.71 -57.47
CA TYR A 96 -2.56 -31.15 -58.83
C TYR A 96 -1.92 -32.10 -59.84
N ALA A 97 -0.79 -32.73 -59.50
CA ALA A 97 -0.14 -33.71 -60.35
C ALA A 97 -1.09 -34.88 -60.67
N HIS A 98 -1.76 -35.42 -59.65
CA HIS A 98 -2.69 -36.53 -59.82
C HIS A 98 -3.97 -36.10 -60.58
N TYR A 99 -4.50 -34.89 -60.33
CA TYR A 99 -5.58 -34.34 -61.13
C TYR A 99 -5.19 -34.17 -62.60
N SER A 100 -3.97 -33.67 -62.87
CA SER A 100 -3.46 -33.50 -64.23
C SER A 100 -3.32 -34.84 -64.95
N GLU A 101 -2.79 -35.85 -64.28
CA GLU A 101 -2.66 -37.23 -64.78
C GLU A 101 -4.04 -37.84 -65.09
N LEU A 102 -4.99 -37.73 -64.16
CA LEU A 102 -6.33 -38.26 -64.32
C LEU A 102 -7.10 -37.53 -65.44
N LYS A 103 -6.92 -36.22 -65.55
CA LYS A 103 -7.43 -35.40 -66.65
C LYS A 103 -6.82 -35.82 -67.99
N GLN A 104 -5.51 -36.02 -68.07
CA GLN A 104 -4.84 -36.51 -69.29
C GLN A 104 -5.36 -37.89 -69.68
N ASN A 105 -5.44 -38.84 -68.74
CA ASN A 105 -6.00 -40.17 -68.98
C ASN A 105 -7.46 -40.12 -69.49
N LEU A 106 -8.28 -39.22 -68.96
CA LEU A 106 -9.65 -39.01 -69.44
C LEU A 106 -9.69 -38.40 -70.83
N ILE A 107 -8.86 -37.40 -71.11
CA ILE A 107 -8.74 -36.78 -72.44
C ILE A 107 -8.25 -37.81 -73.47
N GLU A 108 -7.26 -38.63 -73.15
CA GLU A 108 -6.77 -39.71 -74.01
C GLU A 108 -7.87 -40.75 -74.29
N ARG A 109 -8.62 -41.17 -73.27
CA ARG A 109 -9.78 -42.07 -73.44
C ARG A 109 -10.86 -41.44 -74.32
N LEU A 110 -11.18 -40.16 -74.11
CA LEU A 110 -12.17 -39.45 -74.94
C LEU A 110 -11.68 -39.35 -76.39
N LYS A 111 -10.41 -39.00 -76.61
CA LYS A 111 -9.80 -38.89 -77.94
C LYS A 111 -9.85 -40.22 -78.68
N ASN A 112 -9.57 -41.32 -77.99
CA ASN A 112 -9.63 -42.68 -78.57
C ASN A 112 -11.06 -43.09 -78.98
N ILE A 113 -12.10 -42.61 -78.29
CA ILE A 113 -13.50 -43.01 -78.56
C ILE A 113 -14.19 -42.07 -79.56
N HIS A 114 -13.85 -40.79 -79.58
CA HIS A 114 -14.59 -39.76 -80.34
C HIS A 114 -13.81 -39.05 -81.46
N SER A 115 -12.50 -39.32 -81.64
CA SER A 115 -11.71 -38.81 -82.78
C SER A 115 -11.84 -37.31 -83.07
N GLU A 116 -12.08 -36.48 -82.06
CA GLU A 116 -12.14 -35.02 -82.20
C GLU A 116 -10.81 -34.32 -81.87
N PRO A 117 -10.52 -33.14 -82.48
CA PRO A 117 -9.27 -32.43 -82.31
C PRO A 117 -9.17 -31.67 -80.98
N GLU A 118 -7.93 -31.30 -80.66
CA GLU A 118 -7.36 -30.93 -79.35
C GLU A 118 -8.18 -29.95 -78.50
N ILE A 119 -8.57 -30.40 -77.30
CA ILE A 119 -9.07 -29.54 -76.23
C ILE A 119 -7.88 -28.72 -75.69
N MET A 120 -7.88 -27.40 -75.94
CA MET A 120 -6.83 -26.50 -75.47
C MET A 120 -6.63 -26.63 -73.95
N ALA A 121 -5.41 -26.96 -73.55
CA ALA A 121 -4.99 -27.04 -72.16
C ALA A 121 -5.01 -25.64 -71.53
N PHE A 122 -6.01 -25.37 -70.70
CA PHE A 122 -6.00 -24.19 -69.83
C PHE A 122 -4.95 -24.39 -68.72
N ASP A 123 -3.81 -23.72 -68.85
CA ASP A 123 -2.75 -23.73 -67.83
C ASP A 123 -3.18 -22.88 -66.63
N GLN A 124 -3.74 -23.55 -65.62
CA GLN A 124 -4.08 -22.92 -64.35
C GLN A 124 -2.83 -22.83 -63.49
N LYS A 125 -2.06 -21.73 -63.62
CA LYS A 125 -0.91 -21.45 -62.73
C LYS A 125 -1.36 -21.54 -61.27
N LEU A 126 -0.76 -22.44 -60.49
CA LEU A 126 -0.93 -22.48 -59.04
C LEU A 126 -0.52 -21.13 -58.45
N SER A 127 -1.48 -20.30 -58.05
CA SER A 127 -1.20 -19.07 -57.32
C SER A 127 -0.54 -19.40 -55.97
N LYS A 128 0.59 -18.76 -55.66
CA LYS A 128 1.21 -18.79 -54.33
C LYS A 128 0.26 -18.12 -53.33
N ASP A 129 -0.26 -18.88 -52.38
CA ASP A 129 -1.26 -18.37 -51.43
C ASP A 129 -0.60 -17.64 -50.25
N ARG A 130 -1.21 -16.55 -49.77
CA ARG A 130 -0.74 -15.72 -48.62
C ARG A 130 -1.03 -16.38 -47.25
N ARG A 131 -1.10 -17.71 -47.19
CA ARG A 131 -1.57 -18.46 -46.01
C ARG A 131 -0.65 -18.30 -44.79
N GLU A 132 0.65 -18.06 -45.02
CA GLU A 132 1.68 -18.03 -43.97
C GLU A 132 1.41 -16.97 -42.88
N LEU A 133 1.04 -15.76 -43.29
CA LEU A 133 0.79 -14.63 -42.38
C LEU A 133 -0.48 -14.81 -41.54
N LYS A 134 -1.51 -15.48 -42.09
CA LYS A 134 -2.77 -15.73 -41.37
C LYS A 134 -2.60 -16.82 -40.30
N SER A 135 -1.80 -17.85 -40.55
CA SER A 135 -1.54 -18.91 -39.56
C SER A 135 -0.71 -18.37 -38.38
N LEU A 136 0.30 -17.55 -38.65
CA LEU A 136 1.18 -17.00 -37.60
C LEU A 136 0.44 -16.05 -36.62
N TRP A 137 -0.48 -15.24 -37.13
CA TRP A 137 -1.34 -14.37 -36.31
C TRP A 137 -2.17 -15.14 -35.27
N LYS A 138 -2.57 -16.38 -35.58
CA LYS A 138 -3.33 -17.25 -34.66
C LYS A 138 -2.57 -17.54 -33.36
N TYR A 139 -1.25 -17.67 -33.44
CA TYR A 139 -0.37 -17.94 -32.30
C TYR A 139 -0.02 -16.64 -31.56
N ILE A 140 0.34 -15.59 -32.30
CA ILE A 140 0.72 -14.28 -31.74
C ILE A 140 -0.41 -13.70 -30.88
N TRP A 141 -1.64 -13.64 -31.41
CA TRP A 141 -2.77 -13.05 -30.66
C TRP A 141 -3.03 -13.75 -29.33
N ARG A 142 -2.89 -15.08 -29.28
CA ARG A 142 -3.07 -15.85 -28.04
C ARG A 142 -1.97 -15.48 -27.03
N ALA A 143 -0.72 -15.48 -27.45
CA ALA A 143 0.39 -15.06 -26.59
C ALA A 143 0.20 -13.61 -26.07
N CYS A 144 -0.24 -12.69 -26.93
CA CYS A 144 -0.57 -11.31 -26.55
C CYS A 144 -1.69 -11.26 -25.50
N LEU A 145 -2.71 -12.13 -25.57
CA LEU A 145 -3.78 -12.18 -24.59
C LEU A 145 -3.26 -12.53 -23.18
N LEU A 146 -2.33 -13.50 -23.08
CA LEU A 146 -1.74 -13.87 -21.80
C LEU A 146 -0.82 -12.78 -21.25
N VAL A 147 -0.01 -12.16 -22.12
CA VAL A 147 0.81 -10.99 -21.75
C VAL A 147 -0.08 -9.86 -21.23
N LEU A 148 -1.15 -9.54 -21.95
CA LEU A 148 -2.10 -8.49 -21.58
C LEU A 148 -2.77 -8.78 -20.24
N ALA A 149 -3.19 -10.02 -19.99
CA ALA A 149 -3.79 -10.42 -18.72
C ALA A 149 -2.83 -10.20 -17.53
N VAL A 150 -1.55 -10.55 -17.70
CA VAL A 150 -0.53 -10.36 -16.67
C VAL A 150 -0.18 -8.89 -16.46
N ILE A 151 -0.13 -8.09 -17.52
CA ILE A 151 0.08 -6.64 -17.42
C ILE A 151 -1.08 -5.99 -16.68
N ILE A 152 -2.33 -6.29 -17.05
CA ILE A 152 -3.51 -5.75 -16.38
C ILE A 152 -3.50 -6.13 -14.90
N PHE A 153 -3.25 -7.40 -14.59
CA PHE A 153 -3.14 -7.86 -13.20
C PHE A 153 -2.05 -7.10 -12.43
N SER A 154 -0.87 -6.90 -13.03
CA SER A 154 0.24 -6.19 -12.39
C SER A 154 -0.13 -4.73 -12.10
N ILE A 155 -0.75 -4.03 -13.08
CA ILE A 155 -1.20 -2.64 -12.90
C ILE A 155 -2.24 -2.52 -11.79
N VAL A 156 -3.23 -3.41 -11.76
CA VAL A 156 -4.28 -3.41 -10.72
C VAL A 156 -3.68 -3.67 -9.33
N ASN A 157 -2.73 -4.61 -9.21
CA ASN A 157 -2.08 -4.87 -7.93
C ASN A 157 -1.27 -3.67 -7.44
N ILE A 158 -0.52 -3.00 -8.32
CA ILE A 158 0.23 -1.80 -7.97
C ILE A 158 -0.73 -0.69 -7.52
N THR A 159 -1.59 -0.24 -8.42
CA THR A 159 -2.35 1.00 -8.26
C THR A 159 -3.44 0.92 -7.19
N TYR A 160 -4.02 -0.26 -6.95
CA TYR A 160 -5.18 -0.37 -6.07
C TYR A 160 -4.88 -1.05 -4.74
N LEU A 161 -4.01 -2.07 -4.76
CA LEU A 161 -3.75 -2.90 -3.58
C LEU A 161 -2.46 -2.48 -2.87
N TYR A 162 -1.38 -2.28 -3.63
CA TYR A 162 -0.09 -1.92 -3.07
C TYR A 162 -0.08 -0.48 -2.54
N ASP A 163 -0.51 0.50 -3.36
CA ASP A 163 -0.50 1.92 -2.97
C ASP A 163 -1.26 2.14 -1.65
N LYS A 164 -2.41 1.48 -1.46
CA LYS A 164 -3.18 1.55 -0.21
C LYS A 164 -2.44 0.96 1.00
N CYS A 165 -1.76 -0.17 0.81
CA CYS A 165 -0.98 -0.80 1.87
C CYS A 165 0.24 0.07 2.25
N ALA A 166 0.93 0.62 1.25
CA ALA A 166 2.04 1.55 1.43
C ALA A 166 1.60 2.81 2.18
N ASP A 167 0.47 3.42 1.80
CA ASP A 167 -0.12 4.56 2.49
C ASP A 167 -0.40 4.23 3.98
N TYR A 168 -1.00 3.08 4.28
CA TYR A 168 -1.27 2.69 5.66
C TYR A 168 0.01 2.50 6.47
N LEU A 169 1.04 1.87 5.88
CA LEU A 169 2.33 1.67 6.52
C LEU A 169 3.08 2.99 6.73
N TYR A 170 2.98 3.93 5.79
CA TYR A 170 3.64 5.24 5.86
C TYR A 170 2.98 6.17 6.89
N TYR A 171 1.65 6.30 6.86
CA TYR A 171 0.94 7.26 7.68
C TYR A 171 0.70 6.79 9.11
N ARG A 172 0.61 5.48 9.37
CA ARG A 172 0.46 4.92 10.73
C ARG A 172 1.47 5.47 11.73
N PRO A 173 2.79 5.34 11.51
CA PRO A 173 3.78 5.78 12.50
C PRO A 173 3.87 7.30 12.62
N VAL A 174 3.60 8.02 11.53
CA VAL A 174 3.48 9.48 11.57
C VAL A 174 2.34 9.88 12.48
N PHE A 175 1.16 9.28 12.31
CA PHE A 175 -0.02 9.66 13.07
C PHE A 175 0.12 9.30 14.56
N ILE A 176 0.63 8.11 14.88
CA ILE A 176 0.94 7.73 16.27
C ILE A 176 1.90 8.74 16.91
N ARG A 177 2.96 9.14 16.20
CA ARG A 177 3.90 10.15 16.70
C ARG A 177 3.23 11.50 16.93
N GLU A 178 2.38 11.97 16.01
CA GLU A 178 1.68 13.25 16.20
C GLU A 178 0.77 13.22 17.44
N VAL A 179 0.06 12.11 17.68
CA VAL A 179 -0.80 11.94 18.86
C VAL A 179 0.02 11.87 20.15
N ILE A 180 1.15 11.15 20.16
CA ILE A 180 2.10 11.12 21.29
C ILE A 180 2.68 12.51 21.54
N ASN A 181 3.08 13.22 20.49
CA ASN A 181 3.63 14.57 20.60
C ASN A 181 2.59 15.55 21.17
N GLN A 182 1.32 15.43 20.79
CA GLN A 182 0.25 16.20 21.43
C GLN A 182 0.12 15.89 22.91
N GLN A 183 0.03 14.61 23.29
CA GLN A 183 -0.03 14.18 24.68
C GLN A 183 1.13 14.77 25.52
N MET A 184 2.34 14.73 24.95
CA MET A 184 3.53 15.34 25.54
C MET A 184 3.42 16.87 25.69
N LEU A 185 2.90 17.56 24.67
CA LEU A 185 2.73 19.01 24.70
C LEU A 185 1.67 19.45 25.73
N TYR A 186 0.55 18.73 25.85
CA TYR A 186 -0.46 19.02 26.90
C TYR A 186 0.08 18.76 28.31
N THR A 187 0.85 17.69 28.49
CA THR A 187 1.56 17.45 29.76
C THR A 187 2.55 18.58 30.06
N GLY A 188 3.21 19.10 29.02
CA GLY A 188 4.08 20.29 29.11
C GLY A 188 3.33 21.53 29.55
N LEU A 189 2.14 21.73 28.99
CA LEU A 189 1.28 22.85 29.28
C LEU A 189 0.86 22.85 30.76
N ASP A 190 0.43 21.69 31.28
CA ASP A 190 0.08 21.47 32.70
C ASP A 190 1.25 21.82 33.65
N ILE A 191 2.44 21.35 33.31
CA ILE A 191 3.63 21.51 34.14
C ILE A 191 4.09 22.96 34.18
N TRP A 192 4.13 23.66 33.04
CA TRP A 192 4.52 25.07 33.04
C TRP A 192 3.44 25.99 33.60
N ALA A 193 2.16 25.65 33.46
CA ALA A 193 1.08 26.34 34.14
C ALA A 193 1.20 26.18 35.66
N THR A 194 1.46 24.95 36.13
CA THR A 194 1.70 24.65 37.54
C THR A 194 2.92 25.38 38.09
N GLU A 195 4.05 25.38 37.38
CA GLU A 195 5.26 26.09 37.80
C GLU A 195 5.03 27.61 37.85
N SER A 196 4.25 28.16 36.92
CA SER A 196 3.89 29.59 36.93
C SER A 196 2.95 29.94 38.09
N ALA A 197 1.99 29.07 38.42
CA ALA A 197 1.18 29.22 39.62
C ALA A 197 2.03 29.15 40.90
N ALA A 198 2.98 28.22 40.98
CA ALA A 198 3.90 28.12 42.10
C ALA A 198 4.76 29.38 42.27
N ASP A 199 5.16 30.02 41.17
CA ASP A 199 5.84 31.32 41.16
C ASP A 199 4.97 32.43 41.79
N ASN A 200 3.69 32.49 41.41
CA ASN A 200 2.71 33.42 42.00
C ASN A 200 2.52 33.23 43.52
N TYR A 201 2.74 32.01 44.01
CA TYR A 201 2.70 31.68 45.44
C TYR A 201 4.05 31.80 46.17
N GLY A 202 5.10 32.25 45.47
CA GLY A 202 6.43 32.46 46.03
C GLY A 202 7.23 31.17 46.27
N ALA A 203 6.80 30.06 45.68
CA ALA A 203 7.47 28.75 45.79
C ALA A 203 7.78 28.11 44.43
N PRO A 204 8.34 28.84 43.44
CA PRO A 204 8.74 28.23 42.17
C PRO A 204 9.90 27.26 42.36
N THR A 205 10.03 26.29 41.46
CA THR A 205 11.14 25.32 41.47
C THR A 205 12.49 26.02 41.37
N SER A 206 12.57 27.17 40.68
CA SER A 206 13.76 28.02 40.62
C SER A 206 14.21 28.57 41.97
N ASN A 207 13.28 28.85 42.89
CA ASN A 207 13.60 29.32 44.25
C ASN A 207 13.96 28.16 45.18
N ILE A 208 13.33 27.00 45.01
CA ILE A 208 13.59 25.81 45.83
C ILE A 208 14.93 25.16 45.40
N PHE A 209 15.27 25.17 44.11
CA PHE A 209 16.44 24.51 43.54
C PHE A 209 17.18 25.37 42.49
N PRO A 210 17.76 26.52 42.88
CA PRO A 210 18.33 27.50 41.95
C PRO A 210 19.50 26.96 41.13
N SER A 211 20.33 26.07 41.70
CA SER A 211 21.48 25.47 41.01
C SER A 211 21.11 24.43 39.96
N LEU A 212 19.85 23.99 39.94
CA LEU A 212 19.35 22.91 39.09
C LEU A 212 18.26 23.38 38.12
N TYR A 213 17.99 24.69 38.03
CA TYR A 213 16.95 25.23 37.16
C TYR A 213 17.55 25.80 35.85
N PRO A 214 17.59 25.03 34.74
CA PRO A 214 18.21 25.48 33.49
C PRO A 214 17.30 26.38 32.65
N PHE A 215 16.07 26.65 33.10
CA PHE A 215 15.04 27.33 32.31
C PHE A 215 15.03 28.84 32.61
N ARG A 216 14.59 29.66 31.63
CA ARG A 216 14.53 31.12 31.79
C ARG A 216 13.47 31.56 32.80
N THR A 217 12.20 31.42 32.42
CA THR A 217 11.03 31.68 33.25
C THR A 217 9.93 30.67 32.90
N SER A 218 9.13 30.30 33.87
CA SER A 218 7.97 29.40 33.73
C SER A 218 7.01 29.87 32.64
N ILE A 219 6.66 31.16 32.64
CA ILE A 219 5.76 31.77 31.65
C ILE A 219 6.33 31.71 30.21
N SER A 220 7.66 31.88 30.05
CA SER A 220 8.29 31.80 28.72
C SER A 220 8.26 30.38 28.16
N GLN A 221 8.42 29.36 29.01
CA GLN A 221 8.32 27.97 28.59
C GLN A 221 6.87 27.58 28.30
N PHE A 222 5.92 28.08 29.08
CA PHE A 222 4.49 27.93 28.82
C PHE A 222 4.12 28.43 27.40
N GLN A 223 4.49 29.67 27.06
CA GLN A 223 4.24 30.25 25.73
C GLN A 223 4.90 29.45 24.60
N LYS A 224 6.10 28.92 24.85
CA LYS A 224 6.81 28.05 23.89
C LYS A 224 6.10 26.72 23.67
N VAL A 225 5.52 26.12 24.71
CA VAL A 225 4.74 24.88 24.56
C VAL A 225 3.43 25.17 23.83
N LYS A 226 2.72 26.24 24.20
CA LYS A 226 1.47 26.66 23.54
C LYS A 226 1.64 26.86 22.03
N SER A 227 2.66 27.62 21.61
CA SER A 227 2.95 27.83 20.18
C SER A 227 3.27 26.54 19.41
N ARG A 228 3.90 25.55 20.05
CA ARG A 228 4.14 24.23 19.44
C ARG A 228 2.86 23.40 19.32
N LEU A 229 1.95 23.57 20.27
CA LEU A 229 0.67 22.87 20.31
C LEU A 229 -0.26 23.36 19.20
N GLU A 230 -0.37 24.68 18.99
CA GLU A 230 -1.07 25.29 17.85
C GLU A 230 -0.56 24.76 16.49
N TYR A 231 0.76 24.61 16.35
CA TYR A 231 1.36 24.02 15.15
C TYR A 231 0.99 22.53 14.97
N SER A 232 1.02 21.74 16.05
CA SER A 232 0.71 20.31 16.00
C SER A 232 -0.76 20.04 15.66
N ASP A 233 -1.70 20.84 16.18
CA ASP A 233 -3.13 20.70 15.89
C ASP A 233 -3.47 20.82 14.41
N SER A 234 -2.80 21.73 13.69
CA SER A 234 -2.96 21.87 12.24
C SER A 234 -2.56 20.61 11.46
N THR A 235 -1.76 19.73 12.07
CA THR A 235 -1.27 18.51 11.43
C THR A 235 -2.22 17.33 11.61
N ILE A 236 -2.90 17.20 12.75
CA ILE A 236 -3.87 16.10 13.00
C ILE A 236 -5.10 16.19 12.08
N ILE A 237 -5.50 17.40 11.68
CA ILE A 237 -6.66 17.65 10.82
C ILE A 237 -6.38 17.29 9.33
N LYS A 238 -5.14 16.92 8.98
CA LYS A 238 -4.80 16.60 7.59
C LYS A 238 -5.62 15.42 7.06
N GLN A 239 -6.28 15.65 5.92
CA GLN A 239 -7.14 14.68 5.23
C GLN A 239 -6.47 13.31 4.98
N LYS A 240 -5.13 13.29 4.90
CA LYS A 240 -4.31 12.07 4.71
C LYS A 240 -4.41 11.06 5.86
N PHE A 241 -4.73 11.49 7.08
CA PHE A 241 -4.91 10.56 8.20
C PHE A 241 -6.30 9.93 8.26
N SER A 242 -7.29 10.49 7.56
CA SER A 242 -8.69 10.02 7.62
C SER A 242 -8.87 8.55 7.22
N SER A 243 -7.97 8.01 6.41
CA SER A 243 -7.99 6.62 5.91
C SER A 243 -7.55 5.59 6.96
N ILE A 244 -6.84 6.00 8.01
CA ILE A 244 -6.34 5.15 9.10
C ILE A 244 -7.10 5.38 10.43
N LEU A 245 -8.07 6.29 10.45
CA LEU A 245 -8.90 6.55 11.63
C LEU A 245 -10.02 5.53 11.74
N SER A 246 -10.14 4.91 12.91
CA SER A 246 -11.29 4.09 13.24
C SER A 246 -12.53 4.97 13.50
N LYS A 247 -13.72 4.37 13.43
CA LYS A 247 -14.96 5.04 13.85
C LYS A 247 -14.88 5.45 15.32
N LYS A 248 -14.36 4.56 16.16
CA LYS A 248 -14.18 4.79 17.60
C LYS A 248 -13.25 5.98 17.87
N PHE A 249 -12.14 6.11 17.12
CA PHE A 249 -11.25 7.25 17.23
C PHE A 249 -12.01 8.56 16.96
N LYS A 250 -12.80 8.61 15.89
CA LYS A 250 -13.58 9.81 15.52
C LYS A 250 -14.60 10.17 16.60
N GLU A 251 -15.31 9.17 17.13
CA GLU A 251 -16.27 9.34 18.22
C GLU A 251 -15.59 9.91 19.47
N MET A 252 -14.48 9.30 19.92
CA MET A 252 -13.73 9.76 21.10
C MET A 252 -13.10 11.15 20.91
N TYR A 253 -12.63 11.46 19.70
CA TYR A 253 -11.93 12.71 19.43
C TYR A 253 -12.89 13.88 19.15
N TYR A 254 -14.02 13.66 18.47
CA TYR A 254 -14.90 14.75 18.00
C TYR A 254 -16.31 14.78 18.59
N GLU A 255 -16.84 13.67 19.14
CA GLU A 255 -18.27 13.57 19.44
C GLU A 255 -18.55 13.47 20.94
N ASN A 256 -18.18 12.36 21.58
CA ASN A 256 -18.52 12.12 22.99
C ASN A 256 -17.57 11.08 23.62
N LEU A 257 -17.20 11.32 24.87
CA LEU A 257 -16.50 10.38 25.73
C LEU A 257 -17.41 10.01 26.91
N ASP A 258 -18.03 8.83 26.82
CA ASP A 258 -18.90 8.32 27.87
C ASP A 258 -18.14 8.21 29.21
N GLY A 259 -18.72 8.80 30.27
CA GLY A 259 -18.21 8.68 31.64
C GLY A 259 -17.33 9.84 32.13
N SER A 260 -17.12 10.91 31.35
CA SER A 260 -16.52 12.15 31.88
C SER A 260 -17.36 13.39 31.54
N GLU A 261 -17.72 14.16 32.56
CA GLU A 261 -18.41 15.45 32.41
C GLU A 261 -17.53 16.50 31.70
N THR A 262 -16.20 16.42 31.89
CA THR A 262 -15.22 17.32 31.28
C THR A 262 -15.03 17.05 29.79
N PHE A 263 -15.22 15.80 29.37
CA PHE A 263 -14.97 15.33 28.00
C PHE A 263 -16.25 14.93 27.25
N ALA A 264 -17.42 15.37 27.72
CA ALA A 264 -18.73 15.02 27.18
C ALA A 264 -18.94 15.40 25.69
N PHE A 265 -18.10 16.30 25.15
CA PHE A 265 -18.15 16.72 23.74
C PHE A 265 -16.96 16.20 22.91
N GLY A 266 -16.22 15.23 23.45
CA GLY A 266 -15.03 14.66 22.82
C GLY A 266 -13.73 15.39 23.18
N LEU A 267 -12.60 14.80 22.79
CA LEU A 267 -11.27 15.29 23.16
C LEU A 267 -10.92 16.64 22.51
N TYR A 268 -11.36 16.87 21.26
CA TYR A 268 -11.06 18.08 20.49
C TYR A 268 -11.55 19.37 21.18
N PRO A 269 -12.83 19.53 21.55
CA PRO A 269 -13.26 20.74 22.26
C PRO A 269 -12.71 20.82 23.69
N SER A 270 -12.56 19.68 24.39
CA SER A 270 -12.07 19.69 25.77
C SER A 270 -10.61 20.09 25.90
N LYS A 271 -9.79 19.88 24.86
CA LYS A 271 -8.41 20.37 24.86
C LYS A 271 -8.32 21.90 24.78
N GLU A 272 -9.25 22.56 24.08
CA GLU A 272 -9.32 24.03 24.02
C GLU A 272 -9.68 24.61 25.39
N ILE A 273 -10.60 23.94 26.11
CA ILE A 273 -10.95 24.30 27.49
C ILE A 273 -9.73 24.13 28.40
N PHE A 274 -9.00 23.02 28.28
CA PHE A 274 -7.80 22.77 29.07
C PHE A 274 -6.69 23.80 28.77
N GLU A 275 -6.50 24.18 27.51
CA GLU A 275 -5.55 25.24 27.13
C GLU A 275 -5.91 26.59 27.75
N PHE A 276 -7.20 26.92 27.78
CA PHE A 276 -7.70 28.13 28.41
C PHE A 276 -7.49 28.12 29.93
N ASP A 277 -7.86 27.03 30.61
CA ASP A 277 -7.66 26.88 32.05
C ASP A 277 -6.18 26.92 32.44
N SER A 278 -5.31 26.33 31.62
CA SER A 278 -3.86 26.36 31.83
C SER A 278 -3.28 27.76 31.62
N TYR A 279 -3.81 28.52 30.65
CA TYR A 279 -3.44 29.93 30.46
C TYR A 279 -3.83 30.78 31.69
N LEU A 280 -5.06 30.64 32.18
CA LEU A 280 -5.51 31.34 33.38
C LEU A 280 -4.65 31.01 34.59
N THR A 281 -4.30 29.73 34.75
CA THR A 281 -3.43 29.26 35.84
C THR A 281 -2.03 29.83 35.76
N ALA A 282 -1.49 30.00 34.55
CA ALA A 282 -0.16 30.53 34.34
C ALA A 282 -0.06 32.04 34.57
N ASP A 283 -1.11 32.79 34.23
CA ASP A 283 -1.09 34.27 34.18
C ASP A 283 -1.69 34.91 35.45
N LEU A 284 -2.54 34.19 36.19
CA LEU A 284 -3.27 34.72 37.34
C LEU A 284 -3.05 33.89 38.62
N PRO A 285 -3.05 34.51 39.81
CA PRO A 285 -3.11 33.78 41.07
C PRO A 285 -4.50 33.17 41.24
N ILE A 286 -4.64 31.88 40.92
CA ILE A 286 -5.90 31.14 40.98
C ILE A 286 -6.03 30.29 42.26
N PRO A 287 -7.23 30.10 42.83
CA PRO A 287 -7.43 29.24 44.00
C PRO A 287 -6.86 27.82 43.82
N VAL A 288 -6.36 27.22 44.91
CA VAL A 288 -5.78 25.87 44.92
C VAL A 288 -6.74 24.82 44.36
N ASP A 289 -8.05 24.96 44.60
CA ASP A 289 -9.06 24.03 44.08
C ASP A 289 -9.14 24.04 42.53
N GLN A 290 -8.95 25.22 41.92
CA GLN A 290 -8.94 25.36 40.46
C GLN A 290 -7.67 24.76 39.86
N TRP A 291 -6.54 24.89 40.55
CA TRP A 291 -5.28 24.24 40.19
C TRP A 291 -5.36 22.70 40.31
N LEU A 292 -5.96 22.17 41.39
CA LEU A 292 -6.18 20.73 41.54
C LEU A 292 -7.12 20.17 40.47
N ARG A 293 -8.15 20.95 40.07
CA ARG A 293 -9.03 20.59 38.96
C ARG A 293 -8.26 20.48 37.64
N MET A 294 -7.40 21.45 37.31
CA MET A 294 -6.56 21.40 36.11
C MET A 294 -5.69 20.13 36.05
N MET A 295 -5.05 19.76 37.16
CA MET A 295 -4.27 18.52 37.24
C MET A 295 -5.13 17.26 37.02
N SER A 296 -6.37 17.24 37.51
CA SER A 296 -7.31 16.14 37.26
C SER A 296 -7.63 16.01 35.77
N ILE A 297 -7.94 17.14 35.13
CA ILE A 297 -8.23 17.22 33.69
C ILE A 297 -7.03 16.75 32.88
N SER A 298 -5.81 17.18 33.22
CA SER A 298 -4.56 16.74 32.58
C SER A 298 -4.35 15.22 32.66
N ARG A 299 -4.64 14.59 33.80
CA ARG A 299 -4.56 13.13 33.95
C ARG A 299 -5.59 12.39 33.10
N GLU A 300 -6.84 12.87 33.09
CA GLU A 300 -7.90 12.31 32.25
C GLU A 300 -7.55 12.45 30.76
N LEU A 301 -7.09 13.64 30.35
CA LEU A 301 -6.64 13.92 28.99
C LEU A 301 -5.54 12.93 28.54
N ASN A 302 -4.55 12.70 29.41
CA ASN A 302 -3.48 11.72 29.16
C ASN A 302 -4.00 10.28 29.03
N SER A 303 -5.00 9.89 29.82
CA SER A 303 -5.65 8.58 29.71
C SER A 303 -6.36 8.43 28.36
N TYR A 304 -7.10 9.45 27.93
CA TYR A 304 -7.77 9.46 26.62
C TYR A 304 -6.80 9.44 25.44
N TYR A 305 -5.70 10.20 25.49
CA TYR A 305 -4.64 10.11 24.48
C TYR A 305 -4.02 8.71 24.40
N SER A 306 -3.80 8.05 25.54
CA SER A 306 -3.29 6.68 25.58
C SER A 306 -4.28 5.69 24.93
N MET A 307 -5.58 5.83 25.23
CA MET A 307 -6.63 5.04 24.56
C MET A 307 -6.72 5.30 23.06
N LEU A 308 -6.52 6.54 22.60
CA LEU A 308 -6.45 6.87 21.18
C LEU A 308 -5.24 6.21 20.49
N ILE A 309 -4.07 6.24 21.12
CA ILE A 309 -2.85 5.60 20.59
C ILE A 309 -3.06 4.09 20.42
N GLU A 310 -3.62 3.42 21.43
CA GLU A 310 -3.95 1.99 21.37
C GLU A 310 -4.96 1.68 20.26
N ASP A 311 -5.99 2.50 20.11
CA ASP A 311 -7.00 2.31 19.07
C ASP A 311 -6.40 2.48 17.66
N ILE A 312 -5.57 3.52 17.45
CA ILE A 312 -4.84 3.72 16.20
C ILE A 312 -3.96 2.51 15.91
N ASP A 313 -3.16 2.05 16.87
CA ASP A 313 -2.24 0.93 16.67
C ASP A 313 -3.01 -0.35 16.29
N LYS A 314 -4.08 -0.66 17.02
CA LYS A 314 -4.90 -1.85 16.78
C LYS A 314 -5.64 -1.78 15.45
N TYR A 315 -6.28 -0.64 15.14
CA TYR A 315 -7.08 -0.48 13.93
C TYR A 315 -6.20 -0.44 12.68
N SER A 316 -5.10 0.30 12.71
CA SER A 316 -4.15 0.37 11.58
C SER A 316 -3.51 -0.98 11.28
N LYS A 317 -3.11 -1.77 12.30
CA LYS A 317 -2.66 -3.16 12.11
C LYS A 317 -3.72 -4.01 11.42
N LYS A 318 -4.97 -3.95 11.90
CA LYS A 318 -6.09 -4.68 11.31
C LYS A 318 -6.34 -4.30 9.84
N LEU A 319 -6.22 -3.01 9.49
CA LEU A 319 -6.33 -2.55 8.11
C LEU A 319 -5.22 -3.13 7.23
N ILE A 320 -3.97 -3.10 7.72
CA ILE A 320 -2.82 -3.66 7.00
C ILE A 320 -3.01 -5.18 6.80
N ASP A 321 -3.37 -5.92 7.85
CA ASP A 321 -3.60 -7.37 7.77
C ASP A 321 -4.72 -7.71 6.77
N ASN A 322 -5.81 -6.94 6.77
CA ASN A 322 -6.88 -7.09 5.79
C ASN A 322 -6.40 -6.83 4.36
N GLN A 323 -5.58 -5.79 4.13
CA GLN A 323 -5.04 -5.53 2.79
C GLN A 323 -4.11 -6.64 2.33
N ILE A 324 -3.25 -7.16 3.21
CA ILE A 324 -2.38 -8.31 2.91
C ILE A 324 -3.24 -9.53 2.54
N LEU A 325 -4.31 -9.80 3.27
CA LEU A 325 -5.23 -10.90 2.97
C LEU A 325 -5.92 -10.71 1.61
N ILE A 326 -6.34 -9.49 1.29
CA ILE A 326 -6.92 -9.17 -0.03
C ILE A 326 -5.89 -9.42 -1.14
N ILE A 327 -4.64 -8.97 -0.98
CA ILE A 327 -3.55 -9.22 -1.94
C ILE A 327 -3.35 -10.73 -2.17
N ILE A 328 -3.27 -11.52 -1.09
CA ILE A 328 -3.13 -12.98 -1.17
C ILE A 328 -4.32 -13.61 -1.89
N ALA A 329 -5.55 -13.21 -1.55
CA ALA A 329 -6.76 -13.73 -2.17
C ALA A 329 -6.81 -13.39 -3.67
N THR A 330 -6.51 -12.15 -4.05
CA THR A 330 -6.46 -11.71 -5.45
C THR A 330 -5.40 -12.48 -6.24
N LEU A 331 -4.23 -12.75 -5.66
CA LEU A 331 -3.18 -13.56 -6.27
C LEU A 331 -3.61 -15.02 -6.46
N ALA A 332 -4.26 -15.61 -5.46
CA ALA A 332 -4.79 -16.97 -5.56
C ALA A 332 -5.85 -17.10 -6.66
N ILE A 333 -6.79 -16.15 -6.75
CA ILE A 333 -7.81 -16.09 -7.80
C ILE A 333 -7.16 -15.94 -9.17
N PHE A 334 -6.13 -15.10 -9.29
CA PHE A 334 -5.43 -14.91 -10.56
C PHE A 334 -4.71 -16.17 -11.02
N ILE A 335 -4.00 -16.86 -10.13
CA ILE A 335 -3.36 -18.16 -10.43
C ILE A 335 -4.41 -19.17 -10.88
N LEU A 336 -5.53 -19.27 -10.18
CA LEU A 336 -6.63 -20.16 -10.56
C LEU A 336 -7.21 -19.79 -11.93
N SER A 337 -7.33 -18.50 -12.25
CA SER A 337 -7.78 -18.02 -13.55
C SER A 337 -6.81 -18.41 -14.68
N LEU A 338 -5.49 -18.33 -14.43
CA LEU A 338 -4.47 -18.77 -15.39
C LEU A 338 -4.52 -20.28 -15.61
N PHE A 339 -4.77 -21.07 -14.56
CA PHE A 339 -4.98 -22.52 -14.71
C PHE A 339 -6.19 -22.83 -15.60
N VAL A 340 -7.32 -22.18 -15.36
CA VAL A 340 -8.52 -22.36 -16.20
C VAL A 340 -8.25 -21.94 -17.63
N LEU A 341 -7.55 -20.83 -17.84
CA LEU A 341 -7.19 -20.34 -19.17
C LEU A 341 -6.23 -21.32 -19.88
N TYR A 342 -5.25 -21.88 -19.17
CA TYR A 342 -4.35 -22.90 -19.70
C TYR A 342 -5.11 -24.16 -20.14
N PHE A 343 -5.92 -24.76 -19.27
CA PHE A 343 -6.62 -26.00 -19.56
C PHE A 343 -7.76 -25.81 -20.58
N GLY A 344 -8.54 -24.74 -20.46
CA GLY A 344 -9.70 -24.50 -21.31
C GLY A 344 -9.33 -23.98 -22.69
N PHE A 345 -8.38 -23.04 -22.77
CA PHE A 345 -8.08 -22.34 -24.02
C PHE A 345 -6.81 -22.86 -24.70
N TYR A 346 -5.67 -22.87 -23.99
CA TYR A 346 -4.39 -23.24 -24.60
C TYR A 346 -4.28 -24.74 -24.89
N LEU A 347 -4.58 -25.59 -23.93
CA LEU A 347 -4.47 -27.05 -24.11
C LEU A 347 -5.42 -27.55 -25.20
N THR A 348 -6.66 -27.05 -25.22
CA THR A 348 -7.65 -27.35 -26.26
C THR A 348 -7.15 -26.93 -27.63
N PHE A 349 -6.57 -25.74 -27.73
CA PHE A 349 -5.96 -25.24 -28.96
C PHE A 349 -4.83 -26.15 -29.46
N PHE A 350 -3.84 -26.47 -28.61
CA PHE A 350 -2.74 -27.35 -28.99
C PHE A 350 -3.20 -28.76 -29.40
N ARG A 351 -4.22 -29.31 -28.73
CA ARG A 351 -4.82 -30.59 -29.12
C ARG A 351 -5.50 -30.52 -30.49
N SER A 352 -6.19 -29.42 -30.79
CA SER A 352 -6.83 -29.22 -32.10
C SER A 352 -5.81 -29.07 -33.23
N GLU A 353 -4.71 -28.34 -33.00
CA GLU A 353 -3.61 -28.19 -33.96
C GLU A 353 -2.91 -29.53 -34.22
N LYS A 354 -2.61 -30.30 -33.17
CA LYS A 354 -2.02 -31.63 -33.32
C LYS A 354 -2.91 -32.55 -34.18
N LYS A 355 -4.23 -32.56 -33.93
CA LYS A 355 -5.18 -33.35 -34.73
C LYS A 355 -5.27 -32.86 -36.18
N TYR A 356 -5.18 -31.54 -36.40
CA TYR A 356 -5.18 -30.96 -37.75
C TYR A 356 -3.97 -31.40 -38.56
N LEU A 357 -2.77 -31.28 -37.98
CA LEU A 357 -1.52 -31.70 -38.61
C LEU A 357 -1.52 -33.21 -38.92
N GLN A 358 -2.01 -34.04 -37.99
CA GLN A 358 -2.14 -35.50 -38.22
C GLN A 358 -3.09 -35.84 -39.38
N LYS A 359 -4.18 -35.08 -39.56
CA LYS A 359 -5.11 -35.29 -40.69
C LYS A 359 -4.48 -34.91 -42.02
N ILE A 360 -3.74 -33.80 -42.09
CA ILE A 360 -3.03 -33.40 -43.32
C ILE A 360 -2.03 -34.47 -43.71
N ASP A 361 -1.23 -34.95 -42.75
CA ASP A 361 -0.23 -35.98 -42.99
C ASP A 361 -0.85 -37.29 -43.50
N ALA A 362 -1.97 -37.73 -42.88
CA ALA A 362 -2.71 -38.89 -43.36
C ALA A 362 -3.25 -38.73 -44.80
N ILE A 363 -3.77 -37.55 -45.16
CA ILE A 363 -4.26 -37.28 -46.52
C ILE A 363 -3.09 -37.29 -47.51
N ILE A 364 -1.95 -36.67 -47.16
CA ILE A 364 -0.76 -36.69 -48.01
C ILE A 364 -0.32 -38.12 -48.30
N ASN A 365 -0.35 -38.99 -47.28
CA ASN A 365 0.02 -40.40 -47.43
C ASN A 365 -0.94 -41.14 -48.36
N ILE A 366 -2.26 -40.89 -48.27
CA ILE A 366 -3.26 -41.49 -49.16
C ILE A 366 -3.05 -41.03 -50.61
N VAL A 367 -2.81 -39.74 -50.85
CA VAL A 367 -2.61 -39.19 -52.21
C VAL A 367 -1.27 -39.62 -52.83
N SER A 368 -0.34 -40.19 -52.04
CA SER A 368 0.90 -40.79 -52.58
C SER A 368 0.79 -42.25 -53.03
N TYR A 369 -0.29 -42.93 -52.65
CA TYR A 369 -0.66 -44.23 -53.23
C TYR A 369 -1.58 -43.99 -54.41
#